data_AF-L0HEA5-F1
#
_entry.id   AF-L0HEA5-F1
#
_cell.length_a   1.000
_cell.length_b   1.000
_cell.length_c   1.000
_cell.angle_alpha   90.00
_cell.angle_beta   90.00
_cell.angle_gamma   90.00
#
_symmetry.space_group_name_H-M   'P 1'
#
loop_
_entity.id
_entity.type
_entity.pdbx_description
1 polymer ?
#
loop_
_entity_poly.entity_id
_entity_poly.type
_entity_poly.pdbx_seq_one_letter_code
_entity_poly.pdbx_strand_id
1 'polypeptide(L)'
;MKVRQMIDTILLEARERGMSPLPGIFPMAEGSGFFGLAVARGDGAIGCLAFVRGEPEGAIFSDENGDLFGDKAVILVTRMDQFTLYEVKPDIAEALVMGCRVFDATRLRQGLSEAIPEIGVKSEGVGKLTVVLMKNHEPQQGVRLSIRKDGRVLGSDFTDGTGSAGFRLMHGDYECIVQDRSQQIRVFTLHFRENNQKILIEL
;
A
#
# COMPACT_ATOMS: atom_id res chain seq x y z
N MET A 1 7.71 32.30 3.43
CA MET A 1 8.56 31.41 2.60
C MET A 1 7.70 30.25 2.14
N LYS A 2 7.73 29.86 0.85
CA LYS A 2 6.92 28.72 0.37
C LYS A 2 7.54 27.40 0.83
N VAL A 3 6.72 26.41 1.20
CA VAL A 3 7.16 25.09 1.71
C VAL A 3 8.25 24.46 0.83
N ARG A 4 8.08 24.51 -0.49
CA ARG A 4 9.06 23.98 -1.45
C ARG A 4 10.45 24.61 -1.29
N GLN A 5 10.53 25.94 -1.15
CA GLN A 5 11.81 26.64 -0.96
C GLN A 5 12.46 26.29 0.38
N MET A 6 11.66 26.10 1.43
CA MET A 6 12.15 25.66 2.74
C MET A 6 12.82 24.29 2.64
N ILE A 7 12.13 23.32 2.03
CA ILE A 7 12.64 21.96 1.87
C ILE A 7 13.91 22.00 1.01
N ASP A 8 13.89 22.68 -0.14
CA ASP A 8 15.07 22.76 -1.01
C ASP A 8 16.27 23.37 -0.29
N THR A 9 16.06 24.37 0.58
CA THR A 9 17.13 24.98 1.39
C THR A 9 17.73 23.98 2.39
N ILE A 10 16.88 23.20 3.07
CA ILE A 10 17.34 22.15 4.00
C ILE A 10 18.18 21.10 3.25
N LEU A 11 17.75 20.73 2.04
CA LEU A 11 18.40 19.68 1.27
C LEU A 11 19.78 20.06 0.70
N LEU A 12 20.14 21.36 0.66
CA LEU A 12 21.45 21.80 0.17
C LEU A 12 22.63 21.24 0.97
N GLU A 13 22.45 21.05 2.28
CA GLU A 13 23.48 20.47 3.18
C GLU A 13 23.20 19.01 3.54
N ALA A 14 22.13 18.42 3.00
CA ALA A 14 21.69 17.09 3.38
C ALA A 14 22.45 16.00 2.61
N ARG A 15 22.64 14.84 3.25
CA ARG A 15 23.24 13.68 2.59
C ARG A 15 22.13 12.79 2.04
N GLU A 16 22.12 12.59 0.73
CA GLU A 16 21.21 11.61 0.10
C GLU A 16 21.60 10.18 0.49
N ARG A 17 20.60 9.39 0.90
CA ARG A 17 20.75 7.97 1.29
C ARG A 17 20.21 7.02 0.21
N GLY A 18 19.31 7.50 -0.63
CA GLY A 18 18.77 6.75 -1.76
C GLY A 18 17.29 7.04 -2.01
N MET A 19 16.76 6.44 -3.07
CA MET A 19 15.40 6.64 -3.55
C MET A 19 14.62 5.33 -3.49
N SER A 20 13.38 5.39 -2.99
CA SER A 20 12.53 4.22 -2.85
C SER A 20 11.05 4.64 -2.76
N PRO A 21 10.11 3.77 -3.13
CA PRO A 21 8.72 3.92 -2.70
C PRO A 21 8.63 3.98 -1.17
N LEU A 22 7.58 4.60 -0.64
CA LEU A 22 7.40 4.82 0.80
C LEU A 22 7.68 3.57 1.67
N PRO A 23 7.25 2.35 1.30
CA PRO A 23 7.56 1.15 2.07
C PRO A 23 9.04 0.82 2.19
N GLY A 24 9.84 1.08 1.16
CA GLY A 24 11.28 0.88 1.20
C GLY A 24 12.04 1.98 1.93
N ILE A 25 11.40 3.11 2.25
CA ILE A 25 12.00 4.19 3.05
C ILE A 25 12.13 3.79 4.51
N PHE A 26 11.16 3.06 5.07
CA PHE A 26 11.17 2.72 6.49
C PHE A 26 12.37 1.86 6.91
N PRO A 27 12.74 0.77 6.19
CA PRO A 27 13.96 0.03 6.49
C PRO A 27 15.24 0.88 6.32
N MET A 28 15.25 1.85 5.41
CA MET A 28 16.40 2.75 5.21
C MET A 28 16.55 3.78 6.34
N ALA A 29 15.43 4.15 6.97
CA ALA A 29 15.38 5.04 8.12
C ALA A 29 15.47 4.28 9.46
N GLU A 30 15.46 2.94 9.44
CA GLU A 30 15.39 2.10 10.62
C GLU A 30 16.65 2.25 11.50
N GLY A 31 16.44 2.62 12.76
CA GLY A 31 17.51 2.81 13.74
C GLY A 31 17.32 4.05 14.60
N SER A 32 17.53 3.90 15.90
CA SER A 32 17.30 4.94 16.93
C SER A 32 18.11 6.24 16.77
N GLY A 33 19.03 6.31 15.82
CA GLY A 33 19.88 7.47 15.55
C GLY A 33 19.59 8.21 14.25
N PHE A 34 18.62 7.78 13.43
CA PHE A 34 18.38 8.41 12.14
C PHE A 34 17.53 9.68 12.25
N PHE A 35 18.01 10.77 11.66
CA PHE A 35 17.26 12.02 11.49
C PHE A 35 17.28 12.39 10.01
N GLY A 36 16.11 12.62 9.43
CA GLY A 36 16.04 12.72 7.98
C GLY A 36 14.72 13.22 7.45
N LEU A 37 14.72 13.49 6.14
CA LEU A 37 13.55 13.83 5.37
C LEU A 37 13.40 12.85 4.21
N ALA A 38 12.21 12.26 4.06
CA ALA A 38 11.84 11.58 2.83
C ALA A 38 11.02 12.54 1.99
N VAL A 39 11.53 12.93 0.82
CA VAL A 39 10.91 13.94 -0.04
C VAL A 39 10.46 13.33 -1.36
N ALA A 40 9.20 13.54 -1.71
CA ALA A 40 8.59 13.13 -2.98
C ALA A 40 8.17 14.36 -3.79
N ARG A 41 8.31 14.29 -5.12
CA ARG A 41 7.92 15.36 -6.04
C ARG A 41 7.16 14.74 -7.22
N GLY A 42 6.03 15.33 -7.62
CA GLY A 42 5.21 14.85 -8.75
C GLY A 42 4.03 15.80 -9.01
N ASP A 43 3.64 15.97 -10.27
CA ASP A 43 2.48 16.78 -10.72
C ASP A 43 2.38 18.18 -10.07
N GLY A 44 3.52 18.88 -9.94
CA GLY A 44 3.59 20.20 -9.30
C GLY A 44 3.53 20.17 -7.76
N ALA A 45 3.19 19.04 -7.16
CA ALA A 45 3.17 18.84 -5.72
C ALA A 45 4.55 18.45 -5.15
N ILE A 46 4.71 18.66 -3.86
CA ILE A 46 5.82 18.18 -3.04
C ILE A 46 5.28 17.58 -1.74
N GLY A 47 5.73 16.37 -1.42
CA GLY A 47 5.47 15.69 -0.18
C GLY A 47 6.75 15.51 0.61
N CYS A 48 6.67 15.62 1.93
CA CYS A 48 7.80 15.44 2.82
C CYS A 48 7.36 14.70 4.08
N LEU A 49 8.11 13.67 4.46
CA LEU A 49 8.02 13.04 5.78
C LEU A 49 9.29 13.35 6.56
N ALA A 50 9.13 13.82 7.79
CA ALA A 50 10.22 14.08 8.71
C ALA A 50 10.42 12.88 9.64
N PHE A 51 11.64 12.39 9.72
CA PHE A 51 12.04 11.28 10.57
C PHE A 51 12.87 11.78 11.75
N VAL A 52 12.49 11.36 12.95
CA VAL A 52 13.21 11.60 14.21
C VAL A 52 13.47 10.25 14.86
N ARG A 53 14.76 9.91 15.02
CA ARG A 53 15.19 8.61 15.57
C ARG A 53 14.60 7.40 14.82
N GLY A 54 14.48 7.54 13.49
CA GLY A 54 13.91 6.54 12.60
C GLY A 54 12.38 6.48 12.57
N GLU A 55 11.69 7.30 13.36
CA GLU A 55 10.23 7.37 13.40
C GLU A 55 9.69 8.53 12.57
N PRO A 56 8.64 8.33 11.75
CA PRO A 56 8.08 9.38 10.90
C PRO A 56 7.15 10.29 11.70
N GLU A 57 7.72 11.27 12.39
CA GLU A 57 7.03 12.14 13.35
C GLU A 57 6.41 13.39 12.71
N GLY A 58 6.68 13.68 11.43
CA GLY A 58 6.16 14.86 10.76
C GLY A 58 5.80 14.63 9.29
N ALA A 59 4.83 15.38 8.77
CA ALA A 59 4.40 15.31 7.38
C ALA A 59 4.00 16.67 6.81
N ILE A 60 4.40 16.95 5.58
CA ILE A 60 4.03 18.15 4.83
C ILE A 60 3.65 17.75 3.40
N PHE A 61 2.56 18.33 2.89
CA PHE A 61 2.18 18.25 1.50
C PHE A 61 1.92 19.67 0.98
N SER A 62 2.37 19.99 -0.22
CA SER A 62 2.19 21.31 -0.83
C SER A 62 1.96 21.17 -2.32
N ASP A 63 0.91 21.79 -2.83
CA ASP A 63 0.54 21.84 -4.24
C ASP A 63 0.05 23.26 -4.63
N GLU A 64 -0.63 23.40 -5.77
CA GLU A 64 -1.22 24.67 -6.20
C GLU A 64 -2.40 25.14 -5.33
N ASN A 65 -3.05 24.23 -4.60
CA ASN A 65 -4.20 24.49 -3.74
C ASN A 65 -3.80 24.91 -2.33
N GLY A 66 -2.54 24.70 -1.94
CA GLY A 66 -1.96 25.20 -0.71
C GLY A 66 -1.12 24.15 0.03
N ASP A 67 -0.93 24.39 1.33
CA ASP A 67 -0.07 23.60 2.18
C ASP A 67 -0.89 22.83 3.24
N LEU A 68 -0.56 21.56 3.43
CA LEU A 68 -1.08 20.70 4.50
C LEU A 68 0.06 20.24 5.39
N PHE A 69 -0.25 20.04 6.67
CA PHE A 69 0.71 19.67 7.70
C PHE A 69 0.15 18.55 8.60
N GLY A 70 1.03 17.75 9.18
CA GLY A 70 0.68 16.70 10.14
C GLY A 70 -0.23 15.62 9.55
N ASP A 71 -1.15 15.10 10.35
CA ASP A 71 -2.02 13.97 9.97
C ASP A 71 -2.83 14.21 8.67
N LYS A 72 -3.14 15.47 8.35
CA LYS A 72 -3.84 15.83 7.09
C LYS A 72 -2.95 15.66 5.88
N ALA A 73 -1.66 15.98 6.01
CA ALA A 73 -0.68 15.82 4.94
C ALA A 73 -0.41 14.35 4.65
N VAL A 74 -0.40 13.50 5.68
CA VAL A 74 -0.13 12.05 5.55
C VAL A 74 -0.93 11.41 4.42
N ILE A 75 -2.23 11.70 4.32
CA ILE A 75 -3.14 11.08 3.32
C ILE A 75 -2.66 11.32 1.88
N LEU A 76 -2.13 12.51 1.58
CA LEU A 76 -1.69 12.87 0.24
C LEU A 76 -0.23 12.52 0.01
N VAL A 77 0.62 12.67 1.04
CA VAL A 77 2.03 12.26 0.96
C VAL A 77 2.13 10.76 0.66
N THR A 78 1.35 9.91 1.34
CA THR A 78 1.40 8.45 1.13
C THR A 78 0.96 8.00 -0.26
N ARG A 79 0.35 8.88 -1.07
CA ARG A 79 -0.05 8.59 -2.45
C ARG A 79 1.02 8.96 -3.48
N MET A 80 2.14 9.55 -3.05
CA MET A 80 3.23 9.87 -3.94
C MET A 80 4.11 8.64 -4.20
N ASP A 81 4.58 8.49 -5.43
CA ASP A 81 5.17 7.23 -5.90
C ASP A 81 6.58 6.97 -5.38
N GLN A 82 7.47 7.97 -5.45
CA GLN A 82 8.88 7.82 -5.08
C GLN A 82 9.34 8.93 -4.15
N PHE A 83 10.08 8.48 -3.13
CA PHE A 83 10.70 9.34 -2.14
C PHE A 83 12.21 9.21 -2.23
N THR A 84 12.90 10.34 -2.13
CA THR A 84 14.34 10.36 -1.87
C THR A 84 14.54 10.63 -0.38
N LEU A 85 15.28 9.73 0.28
CA LEU A 85 15.63 9.85 1.68
C LEU A 85 16.92 10.65 1.84
N TYR A 86 16.85 11.68 2.66
CA TYR A 86 17.98 12.54 3.00
C TYR A 86 18.22 12.48 4.50
N GLU A 87 19.49 12.34 4.89
CA GLU A 87 19.93 12.51 6.27
C GLU A 87 20.21 13.98 6.53
N VAL A 88 19.67 14.51 7.63
CA VAL A 88 19.81 15.91 8.04
C VAL A 88 20.30 15.99 9.49
N LYS A 89 20.73 17.19 9.91
CA LYS A 89 21.10 17.42 11.30
C LYS A 89 19.87 17.24 12.23
N PRO A 90 20.03 16.70 13.45
CA PRO A 90 18.91 16.43 14.35
C PRO A 90 18.02 17.64 14.64
N ASP A 91 18.62 18.81 14.87
CA ASP A 91 17.95 20.07 15.15
C ASP A 91 17.03 20.51 14.00
N ILE A 92 17.42 20.26 12.75
CA ILE A 92 16.60 20.55 11.57
C ILE A 92 15.36 19.65 11.53
N ALA A 93 15.53 18.35 11.72
CA ALA A 93 14.42 17.40 11.70
C ALA A 93 13.42 17.68 12.85
N GLU A 94 13.93 17.91 14.05
CA GLU A 94 13.12 18.24 15.23
C GLU A 94 12.37 19.57 15.05
N ALA A 95 13.04 20.61 14.51
CA ALA A 95 12.41 21.89 14.22
C ALA A 95 11.27 21.75 13.19
N LEU A 96 11.46 20.93 12.17
CA LEU A 96 10.42 20.68 11.17
C LEU A 96 9.20 19.98 11.80
N VAL A 97 9.44 18.93 12.60
CA VAL A 97 8.38 18.18 13.30
C VAL A 97 7.54 19.07 14.19
N MET A 98 8.13 20.07 14.87
CA MET A 98 7.35 21.01 15.69
C MET A 98 6.24 21.74 14.91
N GLY A 99 6.45 22.00 13.61
CA GLY A 99 5.46 22.65 12.76
C GLY A 99 4.52 21.70 12.00
N CYS A 100 4.85 20.41 11.93
CA CYS A 100 4.15 19.47 11.05
C CYS A 100 3.89 18.10 11.66
N ARG A 101 3.78 18.04 12.99
CA ARG A 101 3.71 16.80 13.75
C ARG A 101 2.56 15.89 13.32
N VAL A 102 2.86 14.61 13.20
CA VAL A 102 1.91 13.51 12.99
C VAL A 102 1.64 12.87 14.35
N PHE A 103 0.39 12.87 14.80
CA PHE A 103 0.01 12.25 16.08
C PHE A 103 -0.37 10.78 15.90
N ASP A 104 -0.83 10.41 14.71
CA ASP A 104 -1.24 9.05 14.38
C ASP A 104 -0.34 8.45 13.30
N ALA A 105 0.92 8.18 13.67
CA ALA A 105 1.91 7.55 12.79
C ALA A 105 1.50 6.13 12.34
N THR A 106 0.47 5.53 12.96
CA THR A 106 -0.10 4.27 12.49
C THR A 106 -0.68 4.39 11.09
N ARG A 107 -1.13 5.57 10.66
CA ARG A 107 -1.65 5.80 9.29
C ARG A 107 -0.57 5.71 8.22
N LEU A 108 0.64 6.13 8.53
CA LEU A 108 1.81 6.00 7.66
C LEU A 108 2.19 4.52 7.48
N ARG A 109 1.98 3.73 8.54
CA ARG A 109 2.26 2.28 8.55
C ARG A 109 1.06 1.42 8.14
N GLN A 110 -0.17 1.92 8.19
CA GLN A 110 -1.35 1.21 7.69
C GLN A 110 -1.31 1.10 6.16
N GLY A 111 -0.71 2.07 5.47
CA GLY A 111 -0.33 1.91 4.05
C GLY A 111 0.79 0.89 3.79
N LEU A 112 1.49 0.41 4.84
CA LEU A 112 2.52 -0.64 4.78
C LEU A 112 1.99 -2.03 5.17
N SER A 113 0.90 -2.08 5.97
CA SER A 113 0.26 -3.32 6.38
C SER A 113 -0.60 -3.95 5.27
N GLU A 114 -0.75 -3.27 4.13
CA GLU A 114 -1.01 -3.93 2.86
C GLU A 114 0.31 -4.54 2.37
N ALA A 115 0.59 -5.77 2.83
CA ALA A 115 1.79 -6.52 2.48
C ALA A 115 2.00 -6.52 0.95
N ILE A 116 3.05 -5.82 0.53
CA ILE A 116 3.60 -5.83 -0.83
C ILE A 116 4.08 -7.25 -1.11
N PRO A 117 3.52 -7.96 -2.09
CA PRO A 117 4.08 -9.22 -2.55
C PRO A 117 5.46 -8.97 -3.18
N GLU A 118 6.40 -9.87 -2.91
CA GLU A 118 7.73 -9.88 -3.51
C GLU A 118 7.66 -9.75 -5.05
N ILE A 119 8.55 -8.91 -5.58
CA ILE A 119 8.60 -8.50 -6.99
C ILE A 119 8.85 -9.72 -7.88
N GLY A 120 7.82 -10.07 -8.63
CA GLY A 120 7.87 -10.93 -9.79
C GLY A 120 6.54 -10.84 -10.51
N VAL A 121 6.53 -10.16 -11.65
CA VAL A 121 5.42 -9.98 -12.62
C VAL A 121 4.62 -8.69 -12.47
N LYS A 122 4.71 -7.89 -13.54
CA LYS A 122 4.02 -6.62 -13.80
C LYS A 122 2.50 -6.76 -13.73
N SER A 123 1.86 -5.88 -12.97
CA SER A 123 0.52 -5.36 -13.28
C SER A 123 0.11 -4.32 -12.23
N GLU A 124 0.11 -3.07 -12.66
CA GLU A 124 -0.49 -1.96 -11.92
C GLU A 124 -2.02 -2.16 -11.87
N GLY A 125 -2.61 -2.11 -10.67
CA GLY A 125 -4.06 -1.95 -10.46
C GLY A 125 -4.87 -3.16 -9.97
N VAL A 126 -6.10 -2.86 -9.53
CA VAL A 126 -7.13 -3.86 -9.14
C VAL A 126 -7.62 -4.58 -10.40
N GLY A 127 -7.26 -5.86 -10.54
CA GLY A 127 -7.69 -6.73 -11.62
C GLY A 127 -8.99 -7.47 -11.31
N LYS A 128 -9.64 -8.01 -12.35
CA LYS A 128 -10.79 -8.92 -12.21
C LYS A 128 -10.32 -10.38 -12.20
N LEU A 129 -10.51 -11.07 -11.09
CA LEU A 129 -10.39 -12.53 -11.00
C LEU A 129 -11.77 -13.15 -11.20
N THR A 130 -11.89 -14.17 -12.02
CA THR A 130 -13.12 -14.99 -12.10
C THR A 130 -12.79 -16.41 -11.68
N VAL A 131 -13.48 -16.91 -10.65
CA VAL A 131 -13.38 -18.31 -10.24
C VAL A 131 -14.53 -19.08 -10.84
N VAL A 132 -14.24 -20.17 -11.55
CA VAL A 132 -15.24 -21.07 -12.15
C VAL A 132 -15.22 -22.37 -11.39
N LEU A 133 -16.34 -22.71 -10.77
CA LEU A 133 -16.49 -23.91 -9.96
C LEU A 133 -17.21 -25.00 -10.75
N MET A 134 -16.53 -26.13 -10.88
CA MET A 134 -16.99 -27.31 -11.59
C MET A 134 -17.06 -28.49 -10.64
N LYS A 135 -18.01 -29.39 -10.87
CA LYS A 135 -18.06 -30.70 -10.21
C LYS A 135 -18.50 -31.71 -11.25
N ASN A 136 -17.71 -32.76 -11.46
CA ASN A 136 -17.93 -33.74 -12.52
C ASN A 136 -18.08 -33.09 -13.90
N HIS A 137 -17.33 -32.03 -14.18
CA HIS A 137 -17.44 -31.23 -15.43
C HIS A 137 -18.78 -30.48 -15.59
N GLU A 138 -19.59 -30.34 -14.55
CA GLU A 138 -20.80 -29.51 -14.55
C GLU A 138 -20.61 -28.23 -13.72
N PRO A 139 -21.04 -27.06 -14.22
CA PRO A 139 -20.97 -25.80 -13.46
C PRO A 139 -21.82 -25.84 -12.20
N GLN A 140 -21.25 -25.36 -11.09
CA GLN A 140 -21.93 -25.36 -9.79
C GLN A 140 -22.51 -23.99 -9.46
N GLN A 141 -23.83 -23.83 -9.53
CA GLN A 141 -24.53 -22.56 -9.22
C GLN A 141 -24.87 -22.40 -7.72
N GLY A 142 -24.77 -21.18 -7.21
CA GLY A 142 -25.20 -20.78 -5.88
C GLY A 142 -24.27 -21.28 -4.76
N VAL A 143 -23.03 -21.63 -5.09
CA VAL A 143 -22.02 -22.01 -4.12
C VAL A 143 -21.33 -20.75 -3.61
N ARG A 144 -21.13 -20.65 -2.30
CA ARG A 144 -20.48 -19.49 -1.69
C ARG A 144 -18.97 -19.62 -1.84
N LEU A 145 -18.36 -18.61 -2.43
CA LEU A 145 -16.92 -18.46 -2.54
C LEU A 145 -16.48 -17.28 -1.68
N SER A 146 -15.40 -17.44 -0.91
CA SER A 146 -14.77 -16.34 -0.17
C SER A 146 -13.28 -16.32 -0.43
N ILE A 147 -12.76 -15.15 -0.80
CA ILE A 147 -11.33 -14.92 -1.01
C ILE A 147 -10.73 -14.40 0.29
N ARG A 148 -9.70 -15.10 0.79
CA ARG A 148 -8.99 -14.78 2.02
C ARG A 148 -7.50 -14.52 1.71
N LYS A 149 -6.92 -13.55 2.40
CA LYS A 149 -5.47 -13.31 2.44
C LYS A 149 -5.08 -12.98 3.88
N ASP A 150 -3.99 -13.57 4.37
CA ASP A 150 -3.46 -13.33 5.73
C ASP A 150 -4.54 -13.47 6.83
N GLY A 151 -5.40 -14.49 6.69
CA GLY A 151 -6.49 -14.76 7.63
C GLY A 151 -7.71 -13.83 7.53
N ARG A 152 -7.70 -12.83 6.65
CA ARG A 152 -8.81 -11.87 6.46
C ARG A 152 -9.57 -12.12 5.16
N VAL A 153 -10.90 -12.12 5.22
CA VAL A 153 -11.75 -12.22 4.03
C VAL A 153 -11.77 -10.87 3.32
N LEU A 154 -11.36 -10.87 2.05
CA LEU A 154 -11.32 -9.68 1.19
C LEU A 154 -12.59 -9.49 0.37
N GLY A 155 -13.30 -10.59 0.11
CA GLY A 155 -14.56 -10.57 -0.62
C GLY A 155 -15.22 -11.94 -0.61
N SER A 156 -16.55 -11.94 -0.72
CA SER A 156 -17.35 -13.14 -0.89
C SER A 156 -18.37 -12.91 -2.01
N ASP A 157 -18.62 -13.95 -2.78
CA ASP A 157 -19.64 -13.94 -3.83
C ASP A 157 -20.23 -15.35 -4.01
N PHE A 158 -21.33 -15.45 -4.74
CA PHE A 158 -21.96 -16.73 -5.09
C PHE A 158 -21.76 -17.02 -6.57
N THR A 159 -21.52 -18.29 -6.89
CA THR A 159 -21.41 -18.72 -8.28
C THR A 159 -22.74 -18.53 -9.04
N ASP A 160 -22.66 -17.99 -10.25
CA ASP A 160 -23.80 -17.81 -11.15
C ASP A 160 -24.18 -19.10 -11.90
N GLY A 161 -25.11 -19.01 -12.85
CA GLY A 161 -25.56 -20.15 -13.67
C GLY A 161 -24.47 -20.78 -14.57
N THR A 162 -23.32 -20.12 -14.70
CA THR A 162 -22.13 -20.65 -15.39
C THR A 162 -21.09 -21.21 -14.42
N GLY A 163 -21.43 -21.30 -13.13
CA GLY A 163 -20.51 -21.71 -12.07
C GLY A 163 -19.47 -20.63 -11.73
N SER A 164 -19.64 -19.40 -12.21
CA SER A 164 -18.63 -18.36 -12.11
C SER A 164 -18.92 -17.39 -10.96
N ALA A 165 -17.91 -16.93 -10.24
CA ALA A 165 -17.98 -15.78 -9.35
C ALA A 165 -16.81 -14.81 -9.61
N GLY A 166 -17.07 -13.51 -9.50
CA GLY A 166 -16.12 -12.47 -9.89
C GLY A 166 -15.60 -11.67 -8.70
N PHE A 167 -14.30 -11.45 -8.64
CA PHE A 167 -13.65 -10.69 -7.57
C PHE A 167 -12.79 -9.57 -8.17
N ARG A 168 -12.83 -8.39 -7.56
CA ARG A 168 -11.90 -7.29 -7.87
C ARG A 168 -10.83 -7.27 -6.80
N LEU A 169 -9.62 -7.68 -7.17
CA LEU A 169 -8.51 -7.88 -6.23
C LEU A 169 -7.23 -7.30 -6.82
N MET A 170 -6.24 -7.03 -5.97
CA MET A 170 -4.87 -6.85 -6.44
C MET A 170 -4.33 -8.19 -6.94
N HIS A 171 -3.30 -8.18 -7.79
CA HIS A 171 -2.64 -9.43 -8.14
C HIS A 171 -1.85 -9.95 -6.93
N GLY A 172 -1.82 -11.27 -6.77
CA GLY A 172 -1.23 -11.90 -5.59
C GLY A 172 -1.75 -13.30 -5.34
N ASP A 173 -1.34 -13.84 -4.20
CA ASP A 173 -1.74 -15.17 -3.73
C ASP A 173 -2.87 -15.08 -2.72
N TYR A 174 -3.84 -15.97 -2.89
CA TYR A 174 -5.09 -15.96 -2.14
C TYR A 174 -5.50 -17.37 -1.76
N GLU A 175 -6.30 -17.49 -0.71
CA GLU A 175 -7.06 -18.68 -0.39
C GLU A 175 -8.51 -18.49 -0.85
N CYS A 176 -9.01 -19.38 -1.68
CA CYS A 176 -10.43 -19.48 -2.00
C CYS A 176 -11.08 -20.51 -1.11
N ILE A 177 -12.00 -20.05 -0.27
CA ILE A 177 -12.83 -20.87 0.58
C ILE A 177 -14.10 -21.16 -0.21
N VAL A 178 -14.29 -22.44 -0.55
CA VAL A 178 -15.52 -22.95 -1.14
C VAL A 178 -16.37 -23.52 -0.02
N GLN A 179 -17.56 -22.95 0.17
CA GLN A 179 -18.55 -23.48 1.09
C GLN A 179 -19.73 -24.01 0.27
N ASP A 180 -19.84 -25.33 0.20
CA ASP A 180 -20.92 -25.98 -0.54
C ASP A 180 -22.26 -25.89 0.21
N ARG A 181 -23.34 -26.36 -0.43
CA ARG A 181 -24.70 -26.34 0.14
C ARG A 181 -24.86 -27.23 1.38
N SER A 182 -23.95 -28.19 1.59
CA SER A 182 -23.91 -29.05 2.78
C SER A 182 -23.08 -28.43 3.93
N GLN A 183 -22.62 -27.18 3.75
CA GLN A 183 -21.68 -26.49 4.62
C GLN A 183 -20.29 -27.13 4.69
N GLN A 184 -19.95 -28.03 3.77
CA GLN A 184 -18.58 -28.53 3.66
C GLN A 184 -17.69 -27.38 3.18
N ILE A 185 -16.60 -27.15 3.93
CA ILE A 185 -15.61 -26.12 3.62
C ILE A 185 -14.39 -26.79 2.97
N ARG A 186 -13.97 -26.25 1.83
CA ARG A 186 -12.71 -26.61 1.17
C ARG A 186 -11.93 -25.34 0.89
N VAL A 187 -10.61 -25.42 0.98
CA VAL A 187 -9.71 -24.26 0.79
C VAL A 187 -8.76 -24.58 -0.36
N PHE A 188 -8.67 -23.65 -1.32
CA PHE A 188 -7.82 -23.76 -2.50
C PHE A 188 -6.88 -22.56 -2.59
N THR A 189 -5.62 -22.79 -2.94
CA THR A 189 -4.69 -21.69 -3.22
C THR A 189 -4.91 -21.18 -4.64
N LEU A 190 -5.09 -19.86 -4.78
CA LEU A 190 -5.24 -19.18 -6.06
C LEU A 190 -4.05 -18.26 -6.30
N HIS A 191 -3.50 -18.34 -7.50
CA HIS A 191 -2.44 -17.45 -7.98
C HIS A 191 -3.04 -16.48 -8.99
N PHE A 192 -3.32 -15.25 -8.57
CA PHE A 192 -3.83 -14.20 -9.44
C PHE A 192 -2.66 -13.36 -9.97
N ARG A 193 -2.43 -13.39 -11.27
CA ARG A 193 -1.23 -12.85 -11.93
C ARG A 193 -1.54 -11.99 -13.16
N GLU A 194 -2.72 -12.14 -13.76
CA GLU A 194 -3.12 -11.44 -14.98
C GLU A 194 -4.50 -10.79 -14.84
N ASN A 195 -4.72 -9.63 -15.45
CA ASN A 195 -6.04 -9.00 -15.39
C ASN A 195 -7.07 -9.82 -16.19
N ASN A 196 -8.29 -9.98 -15.67
CA ASN A 196 -9.34 -10.85 -16.22
C ASN A 196 -8.99 -12.35 -16.20
N GLN A 197 -8.03 -12.78 -15.36
CA GLN A 197 -7.70 -14.20 -15.21
C GLN A 197 -8.91 -15.01 -14.75
N LYS A 198 -9.09 -16.18 -15.37
CA LYS A 198 -10.07 -17.18 -14.98
C LYS A 198 -9.36 -18.37 -14.36
N ILE A 199 -9.81 -18.82 -13.19
CA ILE A 199 -9.27 -20.00 -12.52
C ILE A 199 -10.40 -21.00 -12.34
N LEU A 200 -10.17 -22.24 -12.78
CA LEU A 200 -11.12 -23.34 -12.64
C LEU A 200 -10.79 -24.13 -11.38
N ILE A 201 -11.81 -24.39 -10.56
CA ILE A 201 -11.75 -25.28 -9.40
C ILE A 201 -12.68 -26.47 -9.67
N GLU A 202 -12.13 -27.68 -9.65
CA GLU A 202 -12.90 -28.92 -9.73
C GLU A 202 -13.10 -29.50 -8.30
N LEU A 203 -14.33 -29.82 -7.95
CA LEU A 203 -14.74 -30.36 -6.64
C LEU A 203 -14.91 -31.89 -6.61
#